data_AF-A0A350QDD7-F1
#
_entry.id   AF-A0A350QDD7-F1
#
_cell.length_a   1.000
_cell.length_b   1.000
_cell.length_c   1.000
_cell.angle_alpha   90.00
_cell.angle_beta   90.00
_cell.angle_gamma   90.00
#
_symmetry.space_group_name_H-M   'P 1'
#
loop_
_entity.id
_entity.type
_entity.pdbx_description
1 polymer ?
#
loop_
_entity_poly.entity_id
_entity_poly.type
_entity_poly.pdbx_seq_one_letter_code
_entity_poly.pdbx_strand_id
1 'polypeptide(L)'
;TEGFNEYKKRFPADCKLVLHEIAAQKRTRKADLKRVMQQEGKLLLQAIPKGNRIVTLEVTGQAWDTPKLAQQLEKWQMDGRDVTLLIGGPEGLSDECLAAAEQRWSLSKLTLPHPVVRLIVAESLYRAWSLNNNHPYHRE
;
A
#
# COMPACT_ATOMS: atom_id res chain seq x y z
N THR A 1 1.99 7.62 13.24
CA THR A 1 3.01 6.63 12.82
C THR A 1 3.18 5.50 13.82
N GLU A 2 2.90 5.70 15.11
CA GLU A 2 3.02 4.67 16.16
C GLU A 2 2.30 3.35 15.84
N GLY A 3 1.02 3.39 15.48
CA GLY A 3 0.27 2.16 15.14
C GLY A 3 0.87 1.38 13.96
N PHE A 4 1.34 2.06 12.91
CA PHE A 4 2.04 1.40 11.80
C PHE A 4 3.33 0.72 12.29
N ASN A 5 4.11 1.41 13.14
CA ASN A 5 5.35 0.88 13.67
C ASN A 5 5.12 -0.31 14.61
N GLU A 6 3.99 -0.36 15.30
CA GLU A 6 3.61 -1.52 16.11
C GLU A 6 3.41 -2.77 15.26
N TYR A 7 2.64 -2.67 14.17
CA TYR A 7 2.44 -3.80 13.25
C TYR A 7 3.71 -4.17 12.49
N LYS A 8 4.48 -3.17 12.02
CA LYS A 8 5.76 -3.39 11.34
C LYS A 8 6.71 -4.31 12.12
N LYS A 9 6.78 -4.17 13.45
CA LYS A 9 7.64 -4.99 14.31
C LYS A 9 7.21 -6.46 14.40
N ARG A 10 5.96 -6.78 14.06
CA ARG A 10 5.40 -8.13 14.15
C ARG A 10 5.72 -8.97 12.89
N PHE A 11 6.06 -8.33 11.79
CA PHE A 11 6.42 -9.04 10.56
C PHE A 11 7.73 -9.82 10.74
N PRO A 12 7.79 -11.08 10.28
CA PRO A 12 9.01 -11.87 10.27
C PRO A 12 10.01 -11.35 9.22
N ALA A 13 11.22 -11.90 9.24
CA ALA A 13 12.30 -11.50 8.34
C ALA A 13 12.01 -11.82 6.86
N ASP A 14 11.27 -12.90 6.59
CA ASP A 14 10.87 -13.38 5.26
C ASP A 14 9.64 -12.65 4.69
N CYS A 15 9.00 -11.76 5.47
CA CYS A 15 7.88 -10.93 5.02
C CYS A 15 8.01 -9.50 5.56
N LYS A 16 9.19 -8.89 5.41
CA LYS A 16 9.51 -7.60 6.03
C LYS A 16 8.67 -6.44 5.47
N LEU A 17 8.00 -5.70 6.35
CA LEU A 17 7.30 -4.47 6.01
C LEU A 17 8.22 -3.24 6.14
N VAL A 18 8.32 -2.43 5.09
CA VAL A 18 9.11 -1.18 5.05
C VAL A 18 8.22 -0.01 4.64
N LEU A 19 8.39 1.13 5.31
CA LEU A 19 7.75 2.39 4.95
C LEU A 19 8.79 3.31 4.31
N HIS A 20 8.50 3.78 3.11
CA HIS A 20 9.23 4.84 2.44
C HIS A 20 8.30 6.04 2.26
N GLU A 21 8.64 7.17 2.88
CA GLU A 21 7.80 8.37 2.84
C GLU A 21 8.32 9.35 1.79
N ILE A 22 7.46 9.69 0.84
CA ILE A 22 7.71 10.77 -0.11
C ILE A 22 7.19 12.07 0.48
N ALA A 23 8.04 13.10 0.52
CA ALA A 23 7.65 14.42 0.99
C ALA A 23 6.52 14.99 0.12
N ALA A 24 5.41 15.35 0.76
CA ALA A 24 4.29 15.97 0.07
C ALA A 24 4.69 17.34 -0.49
N GLN A 25 4.21 17.65 -1.69
CA GLN A 25 4.46 18.95 -2.31
C GLN A 25 3.61 20.04 -1.63
N LYS A 26 4.12 21.27 -1.60
CA LYS A 26 3.41 22.39 -0.98
C LYS A 26 2.17 22.76 -1.82
N ARG A 27 0.99 22.64 -1.20
CA ARG A 27 -0.30 23.04 -1.78
C ARG A 27 -0.55 24.52 -1.43
N THR A 28 -0.32 25.42 -2.38
CA THR A 28 -0.74 26.82 -2.23
C THR A 28 -2.18 27.00 -2.73
N ARG A 29 -2.87 28.05 -2.31
CA ARG A 29 -4.27 28.31 -2.70
C ARG A 29 -4.48 28.45 -4.22
N LYS A 30 -3.42 28.74 -4.98
CA LYS A 30 -3.42 28.84 -6.45
C LYS A 30 -2.72 27.66 -7.14
N ALA A 31 -2.37 26.61 -6.40
CA ALA A 31 -1.67 25.47 -6.96
C ALA A 31 -2.58 24.70 -7.92
N ASP A 32 -2.04 24.35 -9.08
CA ASP A 32 -2.65 23.37 -9.98
C ASP A 32 -2.52 21.98 -9.34
N LEU A 33 -3.63 21.51 -8.76
CA LEU A 33 -3.69 20.23 -8.06
C LEU A 33 -3.32 19.05 -8.96
N LYS A 34 -3.64 19.12 -10.26
CA LYS A 34 -3.29 18.08 -11.22
C LYS A 34 -1.78 18.02 -11.42
N ARG A 35 -1.14 19.18 -11.57
CA ARG A 35 0.32 19.27 -11.67
C ARG A 35 1.01 18.79 -10.39
N VAL A 36 0.47 19.13 -9.22
CA VAL A 36 0.97 18.65 -7.92
C VAL A 36 0.91 17.12 -7.86
N MET A 37 -0.24 16.53 -8.17
CA MET A 37 -0.44 15.08 -8.20
C MET A 37 0.53 14.38 -9.17
N GLN A 38 0.75 14.95 -10.36
CA GLN A 38 1.71 14.42 -11.33
C GLN A 38 3.17 14.48 -10.82
N GLN A 39 3.54 15.54 -10.13
CA GLN A 39 4.88 15.66 -9.53
C GLN A 39 5.07 14.66 -8.39
N GLU A 40 4.09 14.51 -7.51
CA GLU A 40 4.10 13.49 -6.45
C GLU A 40 4.12 12.07 -7.05
N GLY A 41 3.36 11.81 -8.11
CA GLY A 41 3.37 10.53 -8.84
C GLY A 41 4.74 10.18 -9.42
N LYS A 42 5.45 11.16 -10.00
CA LYS A 42 6.83 10.95 -10.47
C LYS A 42 7.78 10.57 -9.34
N LEU A 43 7.66 11.22 -8.18
CA LEU A 43 8.49 10.90 -7.01
C LEU A 43 8.18 9.50 -6.47
N LEU A 44 6.90 9.11 -6.44
CA LEU A 44 6.48 7.76 -6.06
C LEU A 44 7.08 6.71 -7.00
N LEU A 45 6.94 6.88 -8.32
CA LEU A 45 7.48 5.96 -9.32
C LEU A 45 9.01 5.86 -9.25
N GLN A 46 9.71 6.97 -9.01
CA GLN A 46 11.16 6.98 -8.86
C GLN A 46 11.65 6.23 -7.62
N ALA A 47 10.83 6.19 -6.57
CA ALA A 47 11.17 5.50 -5.33
C ALA A 47 10.91 3.98 -5.38
N ILE A 48 10.25 3.47 -6.43
CA ILE A 48 9.99 2.04 -6.60
C ILE A 48 11.32 1.34 -6.96
N PRO A 49 11.79 0.37 -6.15
CA PRO A 49 12.94 -0.43 -6.53
C PRO A 49 12.67 -1.20 -7.82
N LYS A 50 13.70 -1.34 -8.66
CA LYS A 50 13.57 -1.98 -9.97
C LYS A 50 13.12 -3.43 -9.82
N GLY A 51 12.12 -3.82 -10.60
CA GLY A 51 11.59 -5.18 -10.62
C GLY A 51 10.50 -5.45 -9.58
N ASN A 52 10.18 -4.50 -8.71
CA ASN A 52 9.11 -4.71 -7.74
C ASN A 52 7.75 -4.84 -8.42
N ARG A 53 6.90 -5.71 -7.87
CA ARG A 53 5.47 -5.76 -8.19
C ARG A 53 4.79 -4.51 -7.65
N ILE A 54 3.97 -3.86 -8.46
CA ILE A 54 3.31 -2.60 -8.10
C ILE A 54 1.84 -2.85 -7.78
N VAL A 55 1.43 -2.52 -6.55
CA VAL A 55 0.02 -2.59 -6.10
C VAL A 55 -0.41 -1.19 -5.65
N THR A 56 -1.46 -0.64 -6.26
CA THR A 56 -2.00 0.68 -5.86
C THR A 56 -3.15 0.55 -4.87
N LEU A 57 -3.18 1.44 -3.88
CA LEU A 57 -4.29 1.58 -2.95
C LEU A 57 -5.23 2.68 -3.47
N GLU A 58 -6.43 2.29 -3.88
CA GLU A 58 -7.41 3.18 -4.51
C GLU A 58 -8.84 2.73 -4.21
N VAL A 59 -9.77 3.68 -4.06
CA VAL A 59 -11.17 3.39 -3.69
C VAL A 59 -11.86 2.52 -4.75
N THR A 60 -11.50 2.69 -6.02
CA THR A 60 -12.03 1.94 -7.18
C THR A 60 -11.38 0.58 -7.41
N GLY A 61 -10.40 0.21 -6.59
CA GLY A 61 -9.70 -1.07 -6.69
C GLY A 61 -10.59 -2.25 -6.30
N GLN A 62 -10.06 -3.46 -6.42
CA GLN A 62 -10.77 -4.66 -5.98
C GLN A 62 -10.88 -4.66 -4.46
N ALA A 63 -12.09 -4.85 -3.94
CA ALA A 63 -12.31 -5.07 -2.51
C ALA A 63 -11.92 -6.51 -2.16
N TRP A 64 -10.85 -6.68 -1.40
CA TRP A 64 -10.42 -7.98 -0.88
C TRP A 64 -10.88 -8.13 0.57
N ASP A 65 -11.42 -9.30 0.89
CA ASP A 65 -11.52 -9.76 2.26
C ASP A 65 -10.16 -10.34 2.74
N THR A 66 -10.10 -10.73 4.01
CA THR A 66 -8.86 -11.27 4.60
C THR A 66 -8.39 -12.56 3.89
N PRO A 67 -9.24 -13.58 3.64
CA PRO A 67 -8.82 -14.76 2.90
C PRO A 67 -8.30 -14.44 1.50
N LYS A 68 -8.92 -13.51 0.78
CA LYS A 68 -8.44 -13.09 -0.55
C LYS A 68 -7.10 -12.39 -0.48
N LEU A 69 -6.90 -11.52 0.51
CA LEU A 69 -5.60 -10.87 0.74
C LEU A 69 -4.51 -11.89 1.09
N ALA A 70 -4.84 -12.92 1.87
CA ALA A 70 -3.94 -14.03 2.20
C ALA A 70 -3.50 -14.80 0.95
N GLN A 71 -4.42 -15.07 0.03
CA GLN A 71 -4.10 -15.64 -1.29
C GLN A 71 -3.24 -14.70 -2.16
N GLN A 72 -3.46 -13.38 -2.11
CA GLN A 72 -2.59 -12.44 -2.83
C GLN A 72 -1.18 -12.47 -2.27
N LEU A 73 -1.05 -12.46 -0.94
CA LEU A 73 0.24 -12.49 -0.27
C LEU A 73 1.03 -13.76 -0.59
N GLU A 74 0.37 -14.93 -0.62
CA GLU A 74 1.00 -16.18 -1.02
C GLU A 74 1.49 -16.12 -2.49
N LYS A 75 0.68 -15.57 -3.40
CA LYS A 75 1.09 -15.37 -4.80
C LYS A 75 2.29 -14.43 -4.92
N TRP A 76 2.33 -13.37 -4.13
CA TRP A 76 3.46 -12.44 -4.10
C TRP A 76 4.74 -13.12 -3.62
N GLN A 77 4.64 -14.00 -2.60
CA GLN A 77 5.80 -14.77 -2.13
C GLN A 77 6.30 -15.75 -3.21
N MET A 78 5.41 -16.43 -3.92
CA MET A 78 5.77 -17.33 -5.02
C MET A 78 6.36 -16.60 -6.25
N ASP A 79 5.93 -15.36 -6.50
CA ASP A 79 6.43 -14.49 -7.58
C ASP A 79 7.89 -14.06 -7.36
N GLY A 80 8.38 -14.10 -6.11
CA GLY A 80 9.78 -13.86 -5.75
C GLY A 80 10.26 -12.40 -5.87
N ARG A 81 9.42 -11.50 -6.40
CA ARG A 81 9.67 -10.06 -6.46
C ARG A 81 9.20 -9.40 -5.17
N ASP A 82 9.89 -8.36 -4.73
CA ASP A 82 9.37 -7.49 -3.69
C ASP A 82 8.10 -6.77 -4.16
N VAL A 83 7.19 -6.47 -3.24
CA VAL A 83 5.93 -5.77 -3.53
C VAL A 83 5.98 -4.34 -3.02
N THR A 84 5.72 -3.38 -3.91
CA THR A 84 5.54 -1.97 -3.55
C THR A 84 4.07 -1.60 -3.56
N LEU A 85 3.57 -1.25 -2.37
CA LEU A 85 2.20 -0.78 -2.14
C LEU A 85 2.18 0.75 -2.22
N LEU A 86 1.59 1.33 -3.26
CA LEU A 86 1.53 2.77 -3.46
C LEU A 86 0.29 3.36 -2.79
N ILE A 87 0.52 4.37 -1.94
CA ILE A 87 -0.51 5.17 -1.31
C ILE A 87 -0.35 6.61 -1.82
N GLY A 88 -1.39 7.13 -2.45
CA GLY A 88 -1.38 8.48 -3.01
C GLY A 88 -1.42 9.60 -1.97
N GLY A 89 -1.31 10.83 -2.45
CA GLY A 89 -1.60 12.05 -1.69
C GLY A 89 -3.12 12.29 -1.58
N PRO A 90 -3.56 13.42 -0.99
CA PRO A 90 -4.98 13.74 -0.81
C PRO A 90 -5.76 13.79 -2.12
N GLU A 91 -5.07 14.10 -3.22
CA GLU A 91 -5.61 14.11 -4.57
C GLU A 91 -5.58 12.73 -5.25
N GLY A 92 -5.01 11.72 -4.59
CA GLY A 92 -4.89 10.35 -5.09
C GLY A 92 -3.53 10.06 -5.74
N LEU A 93 -3.55 9.10 -6.67
CA LEU A 93 -2.40 8.68 -7.47
C LEU A 93 -2.51 9.28 -8.88
N SER A 94 -1.38 9.64 -9.48
CA SER A 94 -1.38 10.11 -10.87
C SER A 94 -1.71 9.00 -11.85
N ASP A 95 -2.18 9.36 -13.05
CA ASP A 95 -2.50 8.41 -14.12
C ASP A 95 -1.32 7.49 -14.44
N GLU A 96 -0.09 8.00 -14.36
CA GLU A 96 1.13 7.21 -14.56
C GLU A 96 1.33 6.16 -13.47
N CYS A 97 1.05 6.48 -12.20
CA CYS A 97 1.07 5.50 -11.12
C CYS A 97 0.00 4.42 -11.31
N LEU A 98 -1.22 4.82 -11.72
CA LEU A 98 -2.33 3.90 -11.97
C LEU A 98 -2.05 2.98 -13.18
N ALA A 99 -1.33 3.48 -14.19
CA ALA A 99 -0.91 2.73 -15.36
C ALA A 99 0.22 1.73 -15.05
N ALA A 100 1.09 2.05 -14.09
CA ALA A 100 2.16 1.16 -13.64
C ALA A 100 1.66 0.02 -12.72
N ALA A 101 0.44 0.13 -12.20
CA ALA A 101 -0.13 -0.84 -11.27
C ALA A 101 -0.39 -2.19 -11.94
N GLU A 102 0.17 -3.26 -11.37
CA GLU A 102 -0.19 -4.63 -11.74
C GLU A 102 -1.50 -5.05 -11.05
N GLN A 103 -1.77 -4.50 -9.86
CA GLN A 103 -2.99 -4.75 -9.10
C GLN A 103 -3.48 -3.48 -8.41
N ARG A 104 -4.79 -3.40 -8.21
CA ARG A 104 -5.48 -2.27 -7.59
C ARG A 104 -6.32 -2.78 -6.44
N TRP A 105 -6.04 -2.31 -5.24
CA TRP A 105 -6.67 -2.78 -4.01
C TRP A 105 -7.45 -1.65 -3.33
N SER A 106 -8.73 -1.94 -3.03
CA SER A 106 -9.59 -1.06 -2.26
C SER A 106 -9.76 -1.60 -0.84
N LEU A 107 -9.44 -0.76 0.15
CA LEU A 107 -9.64 -1.06 1.57
C LEU A 107 -11.09 -0.80 2.01
N SER A 108 -11.77 0.11 1.32
CA SER A 108 -13.11 0.57 1.68
C SER A 108 -13.68 1.41 0.54
N LYS A 109 -15.01 1.52 0.51
CA LYS A 109 -15.72 2.54 -0.28
C LYS A 109 -15.55 3.95 0.30
N LEU A 110 -15.07 4.07 1.54
CA LEU A 110 -14.82 5.35 2.20
C LEU A 110 -13.50 5.98 1.72
N THR A 111 -13.47 7.31 1.67
CA THR A 111 -12.21 8.06 1.52
C THR A 111 -11.49 8.08 2.86
N LEU A 112 -10.43 7.28 2.97
CA LEU A 112 -9.64 7.16 4.20
C LEU A 112 -8.41 8.07 4.16
N PRO A 113 -8.08 8.78 5.26
CA PRO A 113 -6.87 9.59 5.32
C PRO A 113 -5.62 8.68 5.34
N HIS A 114 -4.53 9.07 4.69
CA HIS A 114 -3.37 8.18 4.51
C HIS A 114 -2.76 7.61 5.81
N PRO A 115 -2.71 8.34 6.94
CA PRO A 115 -2.23 7.74 8.19
C PRO A 115 -3.05 6.50 8.60
N VAL A 116 -4.36 6.52 8.35
CA VAL A 116 -5.26 5.39 8.62
C VAL A 116 -5.06 4.29 7.57
N VAL A 117 -4.93 4.64 6.29
CA VAL A 117 -4.61 3.68 5.21
C VAL A 117 -3.35 2.88 5.55
N ARG A 118 -2.27 3.56 5.96
CA ARG A 118 -1.01 2.90 6.34
C ARG A 118 -1.20 1.90 7.48
N LEU A 119 -1.97 2.28 8.49
CA LEU A 119 -2.27 1.40 9.63
C LEU A 119 -3.07 0.17 9.19
N ILE A 120 -4.16 0.37 8.43
CA ILE A 120 -5.02 -0.71 7.96
C ILE A 120 -4.23 -1.66 7.06
N VAL A 121 -3.41 -1.14 6.14
CA VAL A 121 -2.56 -1.97 5.28
C VAL A 121 -1.59 -2.82 6.11
N ALA A 122 -0.91 -2.23 7.09
CA ALA A 122 0.03 -2.97 7.94
C ALA A 122 -0.65 -4.07 8.76
N GLU A 123 -1.81 -3.76 9.35
CA GLU A 123 -2.59 -4.72 10.13
C GLU A 123 -3.15 -5.86 9.26
N SER A 124 -3.78 -5.51 8.14
CA SER A 124 -4.42 -6.49 7.26
C SER A 124 -3.43 -7.41 6.58
N LEU A 125 -2.25 -6.91 6.18
CA LEU A 125 -1.16 -7.75 5.68
C LEU A 125 -0.60 -8.67 6.77
N TYR A 126 -0.47 -8.19 8.01
CA TYR A 126 -0.03 -9.03 9.12
C TYR A 126 -1.08 -10.11 9.43
N ARG A 127 -2.37 -9.78 9.36
CA ARG A 127 -3.48 -10.72 9.49
C ARG A 127 -3.45 -11.78 8.38
N ALA A 128 -3.30 -11.36 7.13
CA ALA A 128 -3.18 -12.26 5.97
C ALA A 128 -1.95 -13.19 6.11
N TRP A 129 -0.80 -12.65 6.51
CA TRP A 129 0.39 -13.44 6.83
C TRP A 129 0.12 -14.45 7.96
N SER A 130 -0.53 -14.01 9.04
CA SER A 130 -0.82 -14.86 10.19
C SER A 130 -1.75 -16.01 9.83
N LEU A 131 -2.70 -15.80 8.91
CA LEU A 131 -3.59 -16.83 8.39
C LEU A 131 -2.79 -17.88 7.60
N ASN A 132 -1.95 -17.46 6.66
CA ASN A 132 -1.13 -18.38 5.85
C ASN A 132 -0.16 -19.22 6.70
N ASN A 133 0.27 -18.71 7.86
CA ASN A 133 1.26 -19.35 8.73
C ASN A 133 0.63 -20.07 9.93
N ASN A 134 -0.71 -20.21 9.99
CA ASN A 134 -1.43 -20.77 11.14
C ASN A 134 -1.04 -20.13 12.48
N HIS A 135 -0.74 -18.83 12.46
CA HIS A 135 -0.27 -18.09 13.63
C HIS A 135 -1.45 -17.68 14.53
N PRO A 136 -1.37 -17.79 15.88
CA PRO A 136 -2.50 -17.57 16.81
C PRO A 136 -3.11 -16.16 16.81
N TYR A 137 -2.51 -15.21 16.09
CA TYR A 137 -3.07 -13.88 15.89
C TYR A 137 -4.35 -13.91 15.05
N HIS A 138 -4.45 -14.88 14.14
CA HIS A 138 -5.70 -15.17 13.48
C HIS A 138 -6.59 -15.95 14.46
N ARG A 139 -7.38 -15.19 15.23
CA ARG A 139 -8.56 -15.72 15.92
C ARG A 139 -9.76 -15.31 15.07
N GLU A 140 -10.43 -16.30 14.47
CA GLU A 140 -11.80 -16.12 13.98
C GLU A 140 -12.75 -15.83 15.15
#